data_AF-A0A838WDE1-F1
#
_entry.id   AF-A0A838WDE1-F1
#
_cell.length_a   1.000
_cell.length_b   1.000
_cell.length_c   1.000
_cell.angle_alpha   90.00
_cell.angle_beta   90.00
_cell.angle_gamma   90.00
#
_symmetry.space_group_name_H-M   'P 1'
#
loop_
_entity.id
_entity.type
_entity.pdbx_description
1 polymer ?
#
loop_
_entity_poly.entity_id
_entity_poly.type
_entity_poly.pdbx_seq_one_letter_code
_entity_poly.pdbx_strand_id
1 'polypeptide(L)'
;MRRSTLLFLALTLAISAIPTGVSAQDTPRWSPPTTQMPVMPTMADLQGDLTASAGAWLRAAEPVTGAAPAALRAAGTPKAGSTHTQILRFTRGPVPAMVWTDRNGDARADLIEIYRGGTVLIQLIDADYNGQANVMRVYDASGTLIREERL
;
A
#
# COMPACT_ATOMS: atom_id res chain seq x y z
N MET A 1 -50.22 -43.92 17.34
CA MET A 1 -49.34 -44.09 16.16
C MET A 1 -49.42 -42.85 15.29
N ARG A 2 -48.45 -41.95 15.37
CA ARG A 2 -48.40 -40.70 14.59
C ARG A 2 -47.44 -40.91 13.41
N ARG A 3 -47.89 -40.63 12.18
CA ARG A 3 -47.03 -40.57 10.99
C ARG A 3 -46.77 -39.10 10.67
N SER A 4 -45.49 -38.73 10.70
CA SER A 4 -44.99 -37.38 10.45
C SER A 4 -44.93 -37.09 8.95
N THR A 5 -45.48 -35.95 8.55
CA THR A 5 -45.36 -35.38 7.20
C THR A 5 -44.10 -34.52 7.13
N LEU A 6 -43.14 -34.91 6.28
CA LEU A 6 -41.93 -34.13 6.01
C LEU A 6 -42.23 -33.06 4.95
N LEU A 7 -42.06 -31.79 5.35
CA LEU A 7 -42.13 -30.60 4.50
C LEU A 7 -40.72 -30.34 3.94
N PHE A 8 -40.52 -30.45 2.63
CA PHE A 8 -39.28 -30.02 1.97
C PHE A 8 -39.37 -28.52 1.66
N LEU A 9 -38.59 -27.72 2.37
CA LEU A 9 -38.39 -26.30 2.10
C LEU A 9 -37.28 -26.15 1.05
N ALA A 10 -37.63 -25.78 -0.18
CA ALA A 10 -36.65 -25.47 -1.22
C ALA A 10 -36.07 -24.07 -0.98
N LEU A 11 -34.80 -24.02 -0.57
CA LEU A 11 -34.03 -22.79 -0.41
C LEU A 11 -33.43 -22.40 -1.76
N THR A 12 -34.00 -21.40 -2.42
CA THR A 12 -33.44 -20.79 -3.64
C THR A 12 -32.22 -19.94 -3.26
N LEU A 13 -31.03 -20.46 -3.55
CA LEU A 13 -29.77 -19.74 -3.41
C LEU A 13 -29.64 -18.74 -4.57
N ALA A 14 -29.82 -17.45 -4.29
CA ALA A 14 -29.48 -16.40 -5.24
C ALA A 14 -27.95 -16.27 -5.31
N ILE A 15 -27.36 -16.75 -6.42
CA ILE A 15 -25.95 -16.55 -6.72
C ILE A 15 -25.80 -15.10 -7.22
N SER A 16 -25.37 -14.20 -6.33
CA SER A 16 -24.98 -12.85 -6.71
C SER A 16 -23.79 -12.94 -7.68
N ALA A 17 -23.97 -12.38 -8.88
CA ALA A 17 -22.91 -12.26 -9.87
C ALA A 17 -21.74 -11.45 -9.29
N ILE A 18 -20.56 -12.08 -9.23
CA ILE A 18 -19.31 -11.38 -8.96
C ILE A 18 -19.01 -10.54 -10.21
N PRO A 19 -18.80 -9.22 -10.11
CA PRO A 19 -18.41 -8.42 -11.26
C PRO A 19 -17.06 -8.92 -11.78
N THR A 20 -17.09 -9.57 -12.94
CA THR A 20 -15.91 -9.90 -13.74
C THR A 20 -15.54 -8.64 -14.53
N GLY A 21 -14.56 -7.91 -14.04
CA GLY A 21 -14.18 -6.66 -14.68
C GLY A 21 -13.00 -5.96 -14.04
N VAL A 22 -11.90 -6.68 -13.78
CA VAL A 22 -10.60 -6.01 -13.69
C VAL A 22 -10.00 -6.09 -15.09
N SER A 23 -10.15 -5.01 -15.85
CA SER A 23 -9.58 -4.90 -17.20
C SER A 23 -8.07 -5.03 -17.10
N ALA A 24 -7.45 -5.81 -17.99
CA ALA A 24 -6.00 -6.00 -18.11
C ALA A 24 -5.22 -4.71 -18.44
N GLN A 25 -5.88 -3.56 -18.47
CA GLN A 25 -5.31 -2.23 -18.76
C GLN A 25 -4.86 -1.45 -17.50
N ASP A 26 -5.10 -1.98 -16.30
CA ASP A 26 -4.79 -1.28 -15.04
C ASP A 26 -3.36 -1.51 -14.53
N THR A 27 -2.38 -1.82 -15.41
CA THR A 27 -0.97 -1.78 -14.96
C THR A 27 -0.65 -0.35 -14.54
N PRO A 28 -0.32 -0.10 -13.27
CA PRO A 28 -0.07 1.25 -12.79
C PRO A 28 1.17 1.78 -13.50
N ARG A 29 0.98 2.80 -14.35
CA ARG A 29 2.10 3.62 -14.83
C ARG A 29 2.48 4.57 -13.71
N TRP A 30 3.29 4.07 -12.80
CA TRP A 30 3.91 4.87 -11.77
C TRP A 30 5.42 4.76 -11.90
N SER A 31 6.08 5.90 -11.73
CA SER A 31 7.53 6.00 -11.64
C SER A 31 7.86 6.73 -10.35
N PRO A 32 8.89 6.27 -9.61
CA PRO A 32 9.33 7.01 -8.45
C PRO A 32 9.86 8.39 -8.89
N PRO A 33 9.69 9.44 -8.07
CA PRO A 33 10.23 10.76 -8.39
C PRO A 33 11.77 10.79 -8.40
N THR A 34 12.41 9.84 -7.73
CA THR A 34 13.85 9.63 -7.66
C THR A 34 14.13 8.19 -7.19
N THR A 35 15.31 7.63 -7.44
CA THR A 35 15.75 6.39 -6.79
C THR A 35 16.25 6.61 -5.37
N GLN A 36 16.56 7.85 -4.98
CA GLN A 36 17.00 8.18 -3.62
C GLN A 36 15.86 7.99 -2.62
N MET A 37 16.05 7.05 -1.69
CA MET A 37 15.05 6.77 -0.67
C MET A 37 14.87 7.95 0.29
N PRO A 38 13.63 8.25 0.70
CA PRO A 38 13.35 9.37 1.59
C PRO A 38 13.90 9.10 2.99
N VAL A 39 14.39 10.16 3.63
CA VAL A 39 14.62 10.17 5.07
C VAL A 39 13.27 10.04 5.78
N MET A 40 13.22 9.26 6.84
CA MET A 40 12.04 9.11 7.67
C MET A 40 11.75 10.46 8.35
N PRO A 41 10.58 11.08 8.14
CA PRO A 41 10.22 12.31 8.84
C PRO A 41 10.23 12.12 10.36
N THR A 42 10.68 13.16 11.04
CA THR A 42 10.62 13.28 12.50
C THR A 42 9.19 13.53 12.98
N MET A 43 8.94 13.39 14.29
CA MET A 43 7.64 13.76 14.88
C MET A 43 7.25 15.21 14.62
N ALA A 44 8.23 16.13 14.53
CA ALA A 44 7.98 17.52 14.18
C ALA A 44 7.53 17.67 12.72
N ASP A 45 8.16 16.94 11.79
CA ASP A 45 7.79 16.92 10.38
C ASP A 45 6.38 16.33 10.16
N LEU A 46 5.97 15.38 11.01
CA LEU A 46 4.62 14.81 10.99
C LEU A 46 3.55 15.74 11.58
N GLN A 47 3.94 16.68 12.43
CA GLN A 47 3.07 17.68 13.04
C GLN A 47 3.02 19.00 12.25
N GLY A 48 3.97 19.23 11.35
CA GLY A 48 4.08 20.42 10.50
C GLY A 48 3.96 20.11 9.00
N ASP A 49 4.59 20.94 8.18
CA ASP A 49 4.70 20.71 6.74
C ASP A 49 5.75 19.63 6.48
N LEU A 50 5.30 18.48 5.94
CA LEU A 50 6.18 17.42 5.48
C LEU A 50 7.27 18.00 4.56
N THR A 51 8.53 17.72 4.89
CA THR A 51 9.71 18.22 4.15
C THR A 51 9.62 17.93 2.65
N ALA A 52 10.37 18.69 1.84
CA ALA A 52 10.27 18.66 0.38
C ALA A 52 10.50 17.26 -0.24
N SER A 53 11.46 16.48 0.29
CA SER A 53 11.76 15.13 -0.21
C SER A 53 10.57 14.20 0.02
N ALA A 54 10.00 14.21 1.23
CA ALA A 54 8.83 13.42 1.54
C ALA A 54 7.64 13.84 0.68
N GLY A 55 7.39 15.14 0.53
CA GLY A 55 6.31 15.67 -0.30
C GLY A 55 6.37 15.21 -1.76
N ALA A 56 7.55 15.07 -2.36
CA ALA A 56 7.69 14.61 -3.75
C ALA A 56 7.24 13.15 -3.92
N TRP A 57 7.67 12.25 -3.04
CA TRP A 57 7.23 10.86 -2.99
C TRP A 57 5.72 10.73 -2.84
N LEU A 58 5.13 11.57 -1.98
CA LEU A 58 3.68 11.54 -1.72
C LEU A 58 2.84 12.03 -2.88
N ARG A 59 3.28 13.10 -3.57
CA ARG A 59 2.62 13.61 -4.78
C ARG A 59 2.71 12.63 -5.94
N ALA A 60 3.86 11.97 -6.11
CA ALA A 60 4.01 10.95 -7.15
C ALA A 60 3.03 9.77 -6.98
N ALA A 61 2.64 9.43 -5.75
CA ALA A 61 1.70 8.35 -5.46
C ALA A 61 0.22 8.75 -5.61
N GLU A 62 -0.12 10.04 -5.72
CA GLU A 62 -1.52 10.51 -5.81
C GLU A 62 -2.30 9.90 -6.99
N PRO A 63 -1.77 9.89 -8.24
CA PRO A 63 -2.51 9.35 -9.39
C PRO A 63 -2.85 7.86 -9.26
N VAL A 64 -2.04 7.10 -8.53
CA VAL A 64 -2.25 5.65 -8.32
C VAL A 64 -3.11 5.35 -7.10
N THR A 65 -3.01 6.15 -6.05
CA THR A 65 -3.78 5.96 -4.81
C THR A 65 -5.16 6.64 -4.85
N GLY A 66 -5.35 7.64 -5.72
CA GLY A 66 -6.54 8.49 -5.75
C GLY A 66 -6.67 9.41 -4.55
N ALA A 67 -5.58 9.63 -3.80
CA ALA A 67 -5.61 10.32 -2.52
C ALA A 67 -4.77 11.60 -2.50
N ALA A 68 -5.44 12.71 -2.19
CA ALA A 68 -4.81 14.03 -2.11
C ALA A 68 -3.77 14.10 -0.97
N PRO A 69 -2.66 14.84 -1.18
CA PRO A 69 -1.64 15.11 -0.15
C PRO A 69 -2.13 15.79 1.13
N ALA A 70 -3.31 16.42 1.12
CA ALA A 70 -3.85 17.08 2.31
C ALA A 70 -4.67 16.14 3.23
N ALA A 71 -5.09 14.96 2.76
CA ALA A 71 -5.96 14.04 3.51
C ALA A 71 -5.21 13.14 4.50
N LEU A 72 -3.95 13.46 4.79
CA LEU A 72 -2.99 12.50 5.31
C LEU A 72 -2.81 12.61 6.81
N ARG A 73 -2.68 11.44 7.44
CA ARG A 73 -2.19 11.33 8.80
C ARG A 73 -1.05 10.32 8.80
N ALA A 74 0.09 10.73 9.34
CA ALA A 74 1.20 9.84 9.59
C ALA A 74 1.06 9.27 10.99
N ALA A 75 1.11 7.94 11.10
CA ALA A 75 1.22 7.26 12.38
C ALA A 75 2.44 6.35 12.33
N GLY A 76 3.31 6.49 13.32
CA GLY A 76 4.42 5.59 13.56
C GLY A 76 4.11 4.73 14.78
N THR A 77 3.68 3.50 14.54
CA THR A 77 3.81 2.44 15.52
C THR A 77 4.60 1.31 14.86
N PRO A 78 5.57 0.71 15.54
CA PRO A 78 6.21 -0.49 15.02
C PRO A 78 5.13 -1.54 14.76
N LYS A 79 5.21 -2.25 13.63
CA LYS A 79 4.43 -3.47 13.42
C LYS A 79 4.65 -4.39 14.62
N ALA A 80 3.61 -5.01 15.18
CA ALA A 80 3.77 -5.90 16.34
C ALA A 80 4.87 -6.96 16.07
N GLY A 81 5.94 -6.94 16.89
CA GLY A 81 7.13 -7.78 16.71
C GLY A 81 8.25 -7.20 15.83
N SER A 82 8.16 -5.93 15.43
CA SER A 82 9.17 -5.22 14.62
C SER A 82 9.83 -4.10 15.42
N THR A 83 11.16 -3.95 15.31
CA THR A 83 11.91 -2.77 15.80
C THR A 83 11.90 -1.61 14.81
N HIS A 84 11.35 -1.83 13.62
CA HIS A 84 11.39 -0.90 12.49
C HIS A 84 10.38 0.24 12.64
N THR A 85 10.87 1.45 12.38
CA THR A 85 10.02 2.63 12.23
C THR A 85 9.21 2.49 10.95
N GLN A 86 7.89 2.57 11.06
CA GLN A 86 7.01 2.65 9.91
C GLN A 86 6.33 4.01 9.88
N ILE A 87 6.16 4.54 8.67
CA ILE A 87 5.27 5.68 8.46
C ILE A 87 4.14 5.17 7.60
N LEU A 88 2.96 5.08 8.21
CA LEU A 88 1.74 4.72 7.52
C LEU A 88 1.01 5.99 7.09
N ARG A 89 0.61 6.04 5.83
CA ARG A 89 -0.15 7.15 5.28
C ARG A 89 -1.55 6.68 4.88
N PHE A 90 -2.57 7.21 5.55
CA PHE A 90 -3.99 6.89 5.28
C PHE A 90 -4.65 7.93 4.37
N THR A 91 -5.75 7.53 3.73
CA THR A 91 -6.52 8.39 2.80
C THR A 91 -7.87 8.79 3.39
N ARG A 92 -8.74 7.82 3.71
CA ARG A 92 -10.06 8.04 4.32
C ARG A 92 -10.59 6.84 5.12
N GLY A 93 -9.81 5.76 5.21
CA GLY A 93 -10.20 4.50 5.85
C GLY A 93 -9.02 3.85 6.58
N PRO A 94 -9.23 2.68 7.20
CA PRO A 94 -8.22 2.02 8.04
C PRO A 94 -7.05 1.41 7.26
N VAL A 95 -7.06 1.52 5.93
CA VAL A 95 -6.05 0.95 5.05
C VAL A 95 -5.07 2.04 4.64
N PRO A 96 -3.75 1.84 4.82
CA PRO A 96 -2.75 2.80 4.35
C PRO A 96 -2.72 2.82 2.82
N ALA A 97 -2.57 3.99 2.21
CA ALA A 97 -2.24 4.13 0.79
C ALA A 97 -0.73 4.06 0.53
N MET A 98 0.09 4.33 1.54
CA MET A 98 1.53 4.22 1.43
C MET A 98 2.14 3.86 2.79
N VAL A 99 3.17 3.02 2.77
CA VAL A 99 3.94 2.66 3.97
C VAL A 99 5.41 2.81 3.66
N TRP A 100 6.15 3.53 4.50
CA TRP A 100 7.62 3.55 4.47
C TRP A 100 8.12 2.75 5.66
N THR A 101 9.11 1.89 5.44
CA THR A 101 9.72 1.09 6.49
C THR A 101 11.23 1.29 6.47
N ASP A 102 11.77 1.68 7.61
CA ASP A 102 13.20 1.69 7.92
C ASP A 102 13.57 0.34 8.54
N ARG A 103 14.21 -0.53 7.75
CA ARG A 103 14.53 -1.92 8.08
C ARG A 103 15.90 -2.07 8.75
N ASN A 104 16.80 -1.10 8.64
CA ASN A 104 18.14 -1.15 9.23
C ASN A 104 18.33 -0.19 10.43
N GLY A 105 17.39 0.71 10.68
CA GLY A 105 17.40 1.68 11.77
C GLY A 105 18.24 2.94 11.50
N ASP A 106 18.54 3.27 10.24
CA ASP A 106 19.36 4.43 9.87
C ASP A 106 18.57 5.73 9.64
N ALA A 107 17.27 5.70 9.95
CA ALA A 107 16.32 6.79 9.73
C ALA A 107 16.07 7.11 8.24
N ARG A 108 16.32 6.17 7.33
CA ARG A 108 15.90 6.22 5.93
C ARG A 108 14.94 5.07 5.63
N ALA A 109 14.03 5.28 4.70
CA ALA A 109 13.19 4.19 4.23
C ALA A 109 14.00 3.21 3.40
N ASP A 110 13.87 1.92 3.68
CA ASP A 110 14.44 0.85 2.85
C ASP A 110 13.36 0.17 1.99
N LEU A 111 12.10 0.35 2.37
CA LEU A 111 10.95 -0.18 1.67
C LEU A 111 9.86 0.88 1.62
N ILE A 112 9.35 1.10 0.42
CA ILE A 112 8.16 1.90 0.16
C ILE A 112 7.11 0.98 -0.46
N GLU A 113 5.95 0.88 0.17
CA GLU A 113 4.81 0.15 -0.35
C GLU A 113 3.69 1.13 -0.69
N ILE A 114 3.10 1.02 -1.88
CA ILE A 114 1.96 1.81 -2.32
C ILE A 114 0.77 0.87 -2.48
N TYR A 115 -0.36 1.23 -1.90
CA TYR A 115 -1.56 0.40 -1.87
C TYR A 115 -2.70 1.01 -2.67
N ARG A 116 -3.54 0.15 -3.23
CA ARG A 116 -4.84 0.52 -3.80
C ARG A 116 -5.88 -0.49 -3.30
N GLY A 117 -6.91 0.01 -2.61
CA GLY A 117 -8.01 -0.83 -2.12
C GLY A 117 -7.60 -1.93 -1.11
N GLY A 118 -6.48 -1.78 -0.40
CA GLY A 118 -5.99 -2.79 0.56
C GLY A 118 -4.88 -3.68 0.02
N THR A 119 -4.69 -3.71 -1.29
CA THR A 119 -3.67 -4.54 -1.93
C THR A 119 -2.43 -3.70 -2.24
N VAL A 120 -1.25 -4.26 -1.99
CA VAL A 120 0.02 -3.68 -2.45
C VAL A 120 0.00 -3.64 -3.97
N LEU A 121 0.18 -2.45 -4.52
CA LEU A 121 0.23 -2.21 -5.96
C LEU A 121 1.68 -2.11 -6.44
N ILE A 122 2.53 -1.47 -5.63
CA ILE A 122 3.93 -1.20 -5.96
C ILE A 122 4.78 -1.37 -4.71
N GLN A 123 5.95 -1.97 -4.86
CA GLN A 123 7.02 -1.91 -3.87
C GLN A 123 8.28 -1.31 -4.47
N LEU A 124 8.92 -0.42 -3.73
CA LEU A 124 10.25 0.09 -4.02
C LEU A 124 11.19 -0.31 -2.88
N ILE A 125 12.32 -0.91 -3.23
CA ILE A 125 13.18 -1.61 -2.28
C ILE A 125 14.61 -1.15 -2.47
N ASP A 126 15.23 -0.72 -1.37
CA ASP A 126 16.68 -0.64 -1.20
C ASP A 126 17.13 -1.95 -0.55
N ALA A 127 17.64 -2.88 -1.34
CA ALA A 127 18.02 -4.21 -0.85
C ALA A 127 19.39 -4.25 -0.16
N ASP A 128 20.26 -3.26 -0.40
CA ASP A 128 21.63 -3.20 0.11
C ASP A 128 21.86 -2.07 1.13
N TYR A 129 20.80 -1.34 1.49
CA TYR A 129 20.79 -0.32 2.54
C TYR A 129 21.74 0.85 2.25
N ASN A 130 21.87 1.22 0.98
CA ASN A 130 22.78 2.29 0.54
C ASN A 130 22.07 3.66 0.39
N GLY A 131 20.76 3.69 0.65
CA GLY A 131 19.87 4.83 0.52
C GLY A 131 19.29 5.04 -0.89
N GLN A 132 19.49 4.10 -1.80
CA GLN A 132 18.95 4.09 -3.16
C GLN A 132 18.12 2.84 -3.40
N ALA A 133 16.94 3.01 -3.95
CA ALA A 133 16.15 1.91 -4.45
C ALA A 133 16.88 1.21 -5.61
N ASN A 134 17.00 -0.11 -5.51
CA ASN A 134 17.63 -0.96 -6.52
C ASN A 134 16.64 -2.01 -7.07
N VAL A 135 15.44 -2.14 -6.49
CA VAL A 135 14.37 -3.00 -7.00
C VAL A 135 13.02 -2.29 -6.96
N MET A 136 12.27 -2.39 -8.06
CA MET A 136 10.87 -2.01 -8.14
C MET A 136 10.01 -3.21 -8.50
N ARG A 137 8.93 -3.45 -7.76
CA ARG A 137 7.94 -4.49 -8.03
C ARG A 137 6.58 -3.86 -8.28
N VAL A 138 5.86 -4.41 -9.25
CA VAL A 138 4.48 -4.01 -9.59
C VAL A 138 3.59 -5.23 -9.54
N TYR A 139 2.47 -5.06 -8.85
CA TYR A 139 1.47 -6.07 -8.60
C TYR A 139 0.17 -5.71 -9.31
N ASP A 140 -0.63 -6.72 -9.64
CA ASP A 140 -2.00 -6.52 -10.09
C ASP A 140 -2.98 -6.34 -8.92
N ALA A 141 -4.27 -6.14 -9.23
CA ALA A 141 -5.31 -5.96 -8.22
C ALA A 141 -5.55 -7.20 -7.32
N SER A 142 -5.12 -8.39 -7.77
CA SER A 142 -5.18 -9.62 -6.97
C SER A 142 -4.00 -9.76 -6.01
N GLY A 143 -3.00 -8.90 -6.12
CA GLY A 143 -1.75 -8.97 -5.35
C GLY A 143 -0.71 -9.88 -6.00
N THR A 144 -0.89 -10.26 -7.27
CA THR A 144 0.08 -11.07 -8.00
C THR A 144 1.17 -10.18 -8.57
N LEU A 145 2.44 -10.56 -8.37
CA LEU A 145 3.58 -9.88 -8.98
C LEU A 145 3.53 -10.04 -10.50
N ILE A 146 3.42 -8.92 -11.22
CA ILE A 146 3.35 -8.92 -12.70
C ILE A 146 4.60 -8.32 -13.34
N ARG A 147 5.41 -7.57 -12.59
CA ARG A 147 6.68 -7.01 -13.06
C ARG A 147 7.64 -6.78 -11.90
N GLU A 148 8.90 -7.10 -12.13
CA GLU A 148 10.03 -6.71 -11.29
C GLU A 148 11.08 -6.04 -12.19
N GLU A 149 11.68 -4.96 -11.70
CA GLU A 149 12.72 -4.20 -12.39
C GLU A 149 13.86 -3.92 -11.42
N ARG A 150 15.11 -4.08 -11.90
CA ARG A 150 16.30 -3.59 -11.21
C ARG A 150 16.62 -2.19 -11.72
N LEU A 151 16.78 -1.25 -10.78
CA LEU A 151 16.99 0.18 -11.04
C LEU A 151 18.48 0.53 -11.14
#